data_AF-A0A9E2GEY9-F1
#
_entry.id   AF-A0A9E2GEY9-F1
#
_cell.length_a   1.000
_cell.length_b   1.000
_cell.length_c   1.000
_cell.angle_alpha   90.00
_cell.angle_beta   90.00
_cell.angle_gamma   90.00
#
_symmetry.space_group_name_H-M   'P 1'
#
loop_
_entity.id
_entity.type
_entity.pdbx_description
1 polymer ?
#
loop_
_entity_poly.entity_id
_entity_poly.type
_entity_poly.pdbx_seq_one_letter_code
_entity_poly.pdbx_strand_id
1 'polypeptide(L)'
;MNNQTDFYTKTMASVYVKQGYFAKAVEIYSYLLKHDPESRELNDLLSEVEKKLNERQKKDREILKKLFRKWIYLQLSYNRLQKLKKFKQYL
;
A
#
# COMPACT_ATOMS: atom_id res chain seq x y z
N MET A 1 13.27 -20.11 15.95
CA MET A 1 11.83 -20.28 15.63
C MET A 1 11.06 -19.83 16.86
N ASN A 2 10.70 -18.55 16.92
CA ASN A 2 10.04 -17.98 18.11
C ASN A 2 8.54 -18.28 17.99
N ASN A 3 8.07 -19.39 18.57
CA ASN A 3 6.66 -19.69 18.69
C ASN A 3 6.06 -18.78 19.78
N GLN A 4 5.96 -17.49 19.51
CA GLN A 4 4.96 -16.68 20.19
C GLN A 4 3.62 -17.16 19.67
N THR A 5 2.80 -17.71 20.55
CA THR A 5 1.42 -18.05 20.24
C THR A 5 0.69 -16.72 20.06
N ASP A 6 0.77 -16.16 18.85
CA ASP A 6 0.17 -14.87 18.54
C ASP A 6 -1.34 -14.97 18.82
N PHE A 7 -1.76 -14.37 19.93
CA PHE A 7 -3.16 -14.32 20.32
C PHE A 7 -3.85 -13.25 19.50
N TYR A 8 -4.39 -13.68 18.36
CA TYR A 8 -5.15 -12.83 17.47
C TYR A 8 -6.60 -12.72 17.92
N THR A 9 -7.14 -11.50 17.87
CA THR A 9 -8.55 -11.23 18.16
C THR A 9 -9.17 -10.40 17.06
N LYS A 10 -10.48 -10.57 16.89
CA LYS A 10 -11.29 -9.76 15.96
C LYS A 10 -11.17 -8.26 16.26
N THR A 11 -11.12 -7.89 17.54
CA THR A 11 -10.94 -6.49 17.97
C THR A 11 -9.59 -5.94 17.52
N MET A 12 -8.51 -6.73 17.65
CA MET A 12 -7.19 -6.33 17.17
C MET A 12 -7.18 -6.08 15.67
N ALA A 13 -7.77 -6.98 14.87
CA ALA A 13 -7.93 -6.77 13.42
C ALA A 13 -8.71 -5.48 13.13
N SER A 14 -9.83 -5.26 13.83
CA SER A 14 -10.66 -4.05 13.68
C SER A 14 -9.88 -2.76 13.98
N VAL A 15 -9.00 -2.75 14.98
CA VAL A 15 -8.13 -1.61 15.27
C VAL A 15 -7.16 -1.34 14.12
N TYR A 16 -6.54 -2.38 13.55
CA TYR A 16 -5.68 -2.21 12.37
C TYR A 16 -6.44 -1.67 11.16
N VAL A 17 -7.70 -2.10 10.94
CA VAL A 17 -8.55 -1.52 9.89
C VAL A 17 -8.77 -0.03 10.11
N LYS A 18 -9.10 0.38 11.35
CA LYS A 18 -9.32 1.80 11.69
C LYS A 18 -8.07 2.66 11.49
N GLN A 19 -6.89 2.09 11.73
CA GLN A 19 -5.60 2.74 11.49
C GLN A 19 -5.18 2.71 10.01
N GLY A 20 -5.92 2.03 9.14
CA GLY A 20 -5.62 1.88 7.72
C GLY A 20 -4.57 0.80 7.41
N TYR A 21 -4.13 0.01 8.39
CA TYR A 21 -3.21 -1.12 8.21
C TYR A 21 -3.95 -2.35 7.67
N PHE A 22 -4.54 -2.22 6.48
CA PHE A 22 -5.41 -3.25 5.90
C PHE A 22 -4.71 -4.59 5.67
N ALA A 23 -3.45 -4.61 5.25
CA ALA A 23 -2.71 -5.86 5.04
C ALA A 23 -2.56 -6.69 6.33
N LYS A 24 -2.29 -6.00 7.46
CA LYS A 24 -2.19 -6.66 8.76
C LYS A 24 -3.55 -7.10 9.29
N ALA A 25 -4.60 -6.33 9.03
CA ALA A 25 -5.96 -6.76 9.35
C ALA A 25 -6.39 -8.00 8.56
N VAL A 26 -6.06 -8.09 7.27
CA VAL A 26 -6.29 -9.29 6.43
C VAL A 26 -5.58 -10.51 7.03
N GLU A 27 -4.30 -10.38 7.37
CA GLU A 27 -3.52 -11.47 7.99
C GLU A 27 -4.20 -12.01 9.26
N ILE A 28 -4.66 -11.12 10.13
CA ILE A 28 -5.33 -11.49 11.39
C ILE A 28 -6.68 -12.15 11.12
N TYR A 29 -7.51 -11.60 10.21
CA TYR A 29 -8.79 -12.22 9.86
C TYR A 29 -8.63 -13.58 9.19
N SER A 30 -7.65 -13.72 8.28
CA SER A 30 -7.31 -15.01 7.67
C SER A 30 -6.82 -16.03 8.70
N TYR A 31 -6.08 -15.60 9.73
CA TYR A 31 -5.70 -16.48 10.83
C TYR A 31 -6.92 -16.95 11.63
N LEU A 32 -7.82 -16.04 12.01
CA LEU A 32 -9.03 -16.36 12.76
C LEU A 32 -9.96 -17.32 11.99
N LEU A 33 -10.12 -17.11 10.68
CA LEU A 33 -10.91 -17.98 9.80
C LEU A 33 -10.33 -19.40 9.68
N LYS A 34 -9.01 -19.60 9.87
CA LYS A 34 -8.45 -20.96 9.89
C LYS A 34 -8.89 -21.74 11.13
N HIS A 35 -9.19 -21.06 12.23
CA HIS A 35 -9.65 -21.67 13.49
C HIS A 35 -11.17 -21.75 13.57
N ASP A 36 -11.89 -20.83 12.91
CA ASP A 36 -13.35 -20.83 12.78
C ASP A 36 -13.77 -20.59 11.31
N PRO A 37 -13.74 -21.63 10.46
CA PRO A 37 -13.97 -21.48 9.02
C PRO A 37 -15.42 -21.13 8.64
N GLU A 38 -16.38 -21.48 9.49
CA GLU A 38 -17.81 -21.29 9.21
C GLU A 38 -18.31 -19.90 9.61
N SER A 39 -17.43 -19.08 10.21
CA SER A 39 -17.75 -17.72 10.60
C SER A 39 -18.04 -16.83 9.39
N ARG A 40 -19.33 -16.65 9.09
CA ARG A 40 -19.79 -15.69 8.07
C ARG A 40 -19.33 -14.28 8.39
N GLU A 41 -19.35 -13.91 9.65
CA GLU A 41 -18.95 -12.57 10.10
C GLU A 41 -17.47 -12.29 9.79
N LEU A 42 -16.56 -13.24 10.06
CA LEU A 42 -15.15 -13.06 9.73
C LEU A 42 -14.91 -13.03 8.21
N ASN A 43 -15.66 -13.80 7.43
CA ASN A 43 -15.60 -13.76 5.97
C ASN A 43 -16.05 -12.40 5.41
N ASP A 44 -17.14 -11.84 5.94
CA ASP A 44 -17.65 -10.52 5.54
C ASP A 44 -16.63 -9.42 5.88
N LEU A 45 -16.05 -9.45 7.09
CA LEU A 45 -15.02 -8.52 7.52
C LEU A 45 -13.75 -8.63 6.67
N LEU A 46 -13.31 -9.85 6.36
CA LEU A 46 -12.16 -10.08 5.50
C LEU A 46 -12.39 -9.47 4.11
N SER A 47 -13.54 -9.77 3.50
CA SER A 47 -13.92 -9.26 2.17
C SER A 47 -13.95 -7.72 2.12
N GLU A 48 -14.50 -7.07 3.16
CA GLU A 48 -14.51 -5.61 3.25
C GLU A 48 -13.09 -5.02 3.30
N VAL A 49 -12.21 -5.60 4.12
CA VAL A 49 -10.84 -5.11 4.27
C VAL A 49 -10.01 -5.34 3.01
N GLU A 50 -10.19 -6.47 2.33
CA GLU A 50 -9.54 -6.75 1.05
C GLU A 50 -9.92 -5.73 -0.02
N LYS A 51 -11.20 -5.32 -0.09
CA LYS A 51 -11.64 -4.23 -0.98
C LYS A 51 -10.90 -2.92 -0.65
N LYS A 52 -10.85 -2.53 0.63
CA LYS A 52 -10.13 -1.32 1.07
C LYS A 52 -8.63 -1.38 0.74
N LEU A 53 -8.01 -2.54 0.93
CA LEU A 53 -6.60 -2.76 0.57
C LEU A 53 -6.37 -2.58 -0.93
N ASN A 54 -7.22 -3.18 -1.76
CA ASN A 54 -7.13 -3.06 -3.22
C ASN A 54 -7.34 -1.62 -3.70
N GLU A 55 -8.32 -0.91 -3.14
CA GLU A 55 -8.55 0.51 -3.44
C GLU A 55 -7.35 1.37 -3.07
N ARG A 56 -6.76 1.15 -1.89
CA ARG A 56 -5.55 1.85 -1.45
C ARG A 56 -4.38 1.60 -2.40
N GLN A 57 -4.11 0.33 -2.73
CA GLN A 57 -3.04 -0.02 -3.66
C GLN A 57 -3.24 0.60 -5.05
N LYS A 58 -4.48 0.64 -5.56
CA LYS A 58 -4.80 1.32 -6.83
C LYS A 58 -4.47 2.81 -6.75
N LYS A 59 -4.91 3.50 -5.70
CA LYS A 59 -4.61 4.93 -5.48
C LYS A 59 -3.10 5.17 -5.40
N ASP A 60 -2.39 4.36 -4.61
CA ASP A 60 -0.94 4.47 -4.44
C ASP A 60 -0.21 4.29 -5.77
N ARG A 61 -0.62 3.30 -6.60
CA ARG A 61 -0.07 3.10 -7.95
C ARG A 61 -0.30 4.30 -8.86
N GLU A 62 -1.49 4.90 -8.85
CA GLU A 62 -1.78 6.07 -9.68
C GLU A 62 -0.98 7.31 -9.24
N ILE A 63 -0.84 7.53 -7.93
CA ILE A 63 0.02 8.58 -7.38
C ILE A 63 1.46 8.36 -7.82
N LEU A 64 1.94 7.13 -7.69
CA LEU A 64 3.30 6.75 -8.06
C LEU A 64 3.57 7.01 -9.55
N LYS A 65 2.67 6.58 -10.46
CA LYS A 65 2.77 6.88 -11.89
C LYS A 65 2.87 8.38 -12.16
N LYS A 66 2.03 9.19 -11.50
CA LYS A 66 2.04 10.65 -11.65
C LYS A 66 3.35 11.28 -11.20
N LEU A 67 3.87 10.85 -10.04
CA LEU A 67 5.14 11.33 -9.50
C LEU A 67 6.31 10.94 -10.41
N PHE A 68 6.36 9.69 -10.88
CA PHE A 68 7.39 9.26 -11.83
C PHE A 68 7.36 10.07 -13.12
N ARG A 69 6.17 10.33 -13.69
CA ARG A 69 6.06 11.18 -14.88
C ARG A 69 6.62 12.58 -14.65
N LYS A 70 6.31 13.20 -13.50
CA LYS A 70 6.85 14.52 -13.13
C LYS A 70 8.37 14.48 -12.96
N TRP A 71 8.90 13.43 -12.33
CA TRP A 71 10.34 13.25 -12.15
C TRP A 71 11.07 13.08 -13.49
N ILE A 72 10.57 12.22 -14.39
CA ILE A 72 11.13 12.05 -15.74
C ILE A 72 11.15 13.39 -16.49
N TYR A 73 10.04 14.13 -16.44
CA TYR A 73 9.95 15.44 -17.08
C TYR A 73 10.98 16.44 -16.52
N LEU A 74 11.14 16.45 -15.20
CA LEU A 74 12.13 17.30 -14.54
C LEU A 74 13.55 16.94 -14.95
N GLN A 75 13.88 15.64 -15.00
CA GLN A 75 15.20 15.15 -15.39
C GLN A 75 15.54 15.50 -16.84
N LEU A 76 14.60 15.32 -17.76
CA LEU A 76 14.76 15.72 -19.16
C LEU A 76 14.95 17.24 -19.30
N SER A 77 14.19 18.02 -18.54
CA SER A 77 14.27 19.49 -18.57
C SER A 77 15.59 19.99 -17.99
N TYR A 78 16.06 19.40 -16.90
CA TYR A 78 17.37 19.66 -16.33
C TYR A 78 18.49 19.40 -17.34
N ASN A 79 18.48 18.23 -18.00
CA ASN A 79 19.48 17.90 -19.00
C ASN A 79 19.49 18.87 -20.18
N ARG A 80 18.31 19.31 -20.64
CA ARG A 80 18.19 20.34 -21.69
C ARG A 80 18.81 21.67 -21.25
N LEU A 81 18.52 22.12 -20.03
CA LEU A 81 19.09 23.34 -19.47
C LEU A 81 20.62 23.26 -19.35
N GLN A 82 21.16 22.12 -18.92
CA GLN A 82 22.61 21.95 -18.82
C GLN A 82 23.30 22.01 -20.19
N LYS A 83 22.69 21.44 -21.24
CA LYS A 83 23.19 21.60 -22.61
C LYS A 83 23.20 23.06 -23.04
N LEU A 84 22.10 23.80 -22.81
CA LEU A 84 22.01 25.22 -23.17
C LEU A 84 23.04 26.08 -22.43
N LYS A 85 23.27 25.83 -21.14
CA LYS A 85 24.31 26.53 -20.37
C LYS A 85 25.70 26.34 -20.97
N LYS A 86 26.03 25.12 -21.40
CA LYS A 86 27.31 24.84 -22.07
C LYS A 86 27.44 25.60 -23.39
N PHE A 87 26.39 25.63 -24.22
CA PHE A 87 26.44 26.38 -25.49
C PHE A 87 26.63 27.88 -25.30
N LYS A 88 26.01 28.49 -24.28
CA LYS A 88 26.20 29.92 -23.98
C LYS A 88 27.63 30.26 -23.54
N GLN A 89 28.43 29.29 -23.07
CA GLN A 89 29.84 29.54 -22.70
C GLN A 89 30.80 29.56 -23.90
N TYR A 90 30.34 29.16 -25.09
CA TYR A 90 31.15 29.13 -26.33
C TYR A 90 30.73 30.22 -27.34
N LEU A 91 29.85 31.14 -26.94
CA LEU A 91 29.42 32.34 -27.67
C LEU A 91 29.91 33.57 -26.92
#